data_AF-A0AAV3U3H0-F1
#
_entry.id   AF-A0AAV3U3H0-F1
#
_cell.length_a   1.000
_cell.length_b   1.000
_cell.length_c   1.000
_cell.angle_alpha   90.00
_cell.angle_beta   90.00
_cell.angle_gamma   90.00
#
_symmetry.space_group_name_H-M   'P 1'
#
loop_
_entity.id
_entity.type
_entity.pdbx_description
1 polymer ?
#
loop_
_entity_poly.entity_id
_entity_poly.type
_entity_poly.pdbx_seq_one_letter_code
_entity_poly.pdbx_strand_id
1 'polypeptide(L)'
;MLLEVDNLLYFLLPEFVCAEVPAGKKTIYLIDTAGGQVTIGEVNFTADSSSAEFLVAIDYEGFTDYFLSMKEMKCLESSELWCHLKYPYEQPRRISADDLRWLS
;
A
#
# COMPACT_ATOMS: atom_id res chain seq x y z
N MET A 1 20.31 -7.35 -36.25
CA MET A 1 21.38 -8.26 -36.68
C MET A 1 21.33 -9.41 -35.70
N LEU A 2 20.78 -10.53 -36.13
CA LEU A 2 20.45 -11.70 -35.32
C LEU A 2 21.71 -12.37 -34.79
N LEU A 3 21.71 -12.77 -33.53
CA LEU A 3 22.34 -14.02 -33.09
C LEU A 3 21.43 -14.68 -32.05
N GLU A 4 20.73 -15.71 -32.51
CA GLU A 4 20.17 -16.79 -31.67
C GLU A 4 21.33 -17.64 -31.17
N VAL A 5 21.39 -17.92 -29.86
CA VAL A 5 22.27 -18.95 -29.31
C VAL A 5 21.52 -19.67 -28.19
N ASP A 6 20.80 -20.74 -28.56
CA ASP A 6 20.38 -21.81 -27.67
C ASP A 6 21.62 -22.58 -27.16
N ASN A 7 21.97 -22.49 -25.87
CA ASN A 7 22.44 -23.64 -25.09
C ASN A 7 22.55 -23.32 -23.59
N LEU A 8 22.30 -24.35 -22.80
CA LEU A 8 22.30 -24.40 -21.34
C LEU A 8 23.59 -23.85 -20.67
N LEU A 9 23.40 -23.41 -19.42
CA LEU A 9 24.36 -22.92 -18.42
C LEU A 9 24.73 -21.42 -18.50
N TYR A 10 23.83 -20.58 -17.98
CA TYR A 10 24.19 -19.33 -17.32
C TYR A 10 23.61 -19.37 -15.90
N PHE A 11 24.47 -19.61 -14.93
CA PHE A 11 24.96 -18.59 -13.99
C PHE A 11 23.91 -18.27 -12.90
N LEU A 12 24.16 -18.81 -11.71
CA LEU A 12 23.60 -18.31 -10.45
C LEU A 12 24.04 -16.84 -10.28
N LEU A 13 23.31 -15.91 -10.88
CA LEU A 13 23.35 -14.53 -10.46
C LEU A 13 22.40 -14.42 -9.25
N PRO A 14 22.85 -13.89 -8.11
CA PRO A 14 21.90 -13.45 -7.11
C PRO A 14 21.02 -12.40 -7.79
N GLU A 15 19.71 -12.62 -7.80
CA GLU A 15 18.76 -11.57 -8.11
C GLU A 15 18.98 -10.48 -7.05
N PHE A 16 19.80 -9.48 -7.39
CA PHE A 16 19.78 -8.21 -6.69
C PHE A 16 18.41 -7.61 -7.00
N VAL A 17 17.43 -7.94 -6.16
CA VAL A 17 16.18 -7.21 -6.08
C VAL A 17 16.56 -5.85 -5.53
N CYS A 18 16.83 -4.89 -6.41
CA CYS A 18 16.80 -3.49 -6.04
C CYS A 18 15.38 -3.19 -5.60
N ALA A 19 15.21 -2.77 -4.35
CA ALA A 19 13.94 -2.22 -3.90
C ALA A 19 13.68 -0.94 -4.71
N GLU A 20 12.89 -1.08 -5.77
CA GLU A 20 12.47 0.06 -6.59
C GLU A 20 11.45 0.89 -5.83
N VAL A 21 11.56 2.21 -5.95
CA VAL A 21 10.61 3.12 -5.33
C VAL A 21 9.25 2.96 -6.04
N PRO A 22 8.16 2.66 -5.31
CA PRO A 22 6.82 2.55 -5.87
C PRO A 22 6.41 3.78 -6.68
N ALA A 23 5.70 3.55 -7.80
CA ALA A 23 5.16 4.60 -8.65
C ALA A 23 3.71 4.32 -9.06
N GLY A 24 2.95 5.39 -9.31
CA GLY A 24 1.59 5.35 -9.83
C GLY A 24 0.54 5.02 -8.78
N LYS A 25 -0.65 4.67 -9.24
CA LYS A 25 -1.82 4.40 -8.40
C LYS A 25 -1.90 2.94 -8.00
N LYS A 26 -2.18 2.68 -6.73
CA LYS A 26 -2.38 1.35 -6.14
C LYS A 26 -3.69 1.34 -5.37
N THR A 27 -4.37 0.21 -5.34
CA THR A 27 -5.62 0.04 -4.59
C THR A 27 -5.34 -0.64 -3.25
N ILE A 28 -6.03 -0.20 -2.21
CA ILE A 28 -5.95 -0.74 -0.87
C ILE A 28 -7.12 -1.70 -0.68
N TYR A 29 -6.78 -2.91 -0.25
CA TYR A 29 -7.76 -3.95 0.01
C TYR A 29 -7.63 -4.46 1.44
N LEU A 30 -8.78 -4.72 2.06
CA LEU A 30 -8.87 -5.56 3.25
C LEU A 30 -9.18 -6.98 2.82
N ILE A 31 -8.47 -7.93 3.42
CA ILE A 31 -8.68 -9.35 3.22
C ILE A 31 -9.29 -9.92 4.50
N ASP A 32 -10.47 -10.52 4.39
CA ASP A 32 -11.13 -11.16 5.52
C ASP A 32 -10.56 -12.57 5.79
N THR A 33 -11.03 -13.20 6.87
CA THR A 33 -10.58 -14.53 7.29
C THR A 33 -10.99 -15.66 6.33
N ALA A 34 -11.97 -15.43 5.45
CA ALA A 34 -12.40 -16.33 4.39
C ALA A 34 -11.70 -16.03 3.04
N GLY A 35 -10.84 -15.02 2.97
CA GLY A 35 -10.15 -14.58 1.76
C GLY A 35 -10.96 -13.63 0.87
N GLY A 36 -12.10 -13.13 1.36
CA GLY A 36 -12.88 -12.08 0.69
C GLY A 36 -12.12 -10.75 0.66
N GLN A 37 -12.29 -10.01 -0.42
CA GLN A 37 -11.55 -8.77 -0.69
C GLN A 37 -12.51 -7.58 -0.68
N VAL A 38 -12.23 -6.59 0.15
CA VAL A 38 -12.97 -5.33 0.22
C VAL A 38 -12.05 -4.18 -0.15
N THR A 39 -12.39 -3.43 -1.19
CA THR A 39 -11.69 -2.20 -1.55
C THR A 39 -12.00 -1.11 -0.54
N ILE A 40 -10.98 -0.45 0.01
CA ILE A 40 -11.16 0.60 1.02
C ILE A 40 -10.51 1.93 0.64
N GLY A 41 -9.86 2.00 -0.52
CA GLY A 41 -9.20 3.22 -0.95
C GLY A 41 -8.03 2.97 -1.88
N GLU A 42 -7.20 3.99 -2.03
CA GLU A 42 -6.13 4.02 -3.00
C GLU A 42 -4.91 4.78 -2.44
N VAL A 43 -3.73 4.39 -2.91
CA VAL A 43 -2.47 5.10 -2.68
C VAL A 43 -1.93 5.57 -4.02
N ASN A 44 -1.67 6.85 -4.15
CA ASN A 44 -1.00 7.43 -5.31
C ASN A 44 0.44 7.73 -4.96
N PHE A 45 1.39 7.13 -5.68
CA PHE A 45 2.82 7.37 -5.55
C PHE A 45 3.32 8.28 -6.68
N THR A 46 3.98 9.35 -6.30
CA THR A 46 4.68 10.27 -7.20
C THR A 46 6.17 10.05 -7.01
N ALA A 47 6.79 9.33 -7.95
CA ALA A 47 8.21 9.06 -7.92
C ALA A 47 9.03 10.32 -8.18
N ASP A 48 10.07 10.47 -7.36
CA ASP A 48 11.21 11.36 -7.50
C ASP A 48 12.47 10.49 -7.63
N SER A 49 13.54 11.04 -8.20
CA SER A 49 14.83 10.41 -8.50
C SER A 49 15.23 9.22 -7.59
N SER A 50 15.19 9.39 -6.27
CA SER A 50 15.50 8.33 -5.29
C SER A 50 14.46 8.18 -4.17
N SER A 51 13.29 8.80 -4.30
CA SER A 51 12.23 8.78 -3.28
C SER A 51 10.85 8.84 -3.93
N ALA A 52 9.77 8.51 -3.22
CA ALA A 52 8.43 8.84 -3.70
C ALA A 52 7.63 9.52 -2.61
N GLU A 53 6.86 10.52 -3.03
CA GLU A 53 5.78 11.04 -2.22
C GLU A 53 4.54 10.18 -2.43
N PHE A 54 3.73 10.02 -1.39
CA PHE A 54 2.51 9.24 -1.49
C PHE A 54 1.31 9.92 -0.84
N LEU A 55 0.15 9.71 -1.43
CA LEU A 55 -1.13 10.18 -0.91
C LEU A 55 -2.08 9.00 -0.77
N VAL A 56 -2.57 8.80 0.45
CA VAL A 56 -3.58 7.79 0.76
C VAL A 56 -4.95 8.44 0.77
N ALA A 57 -5.86 7.92 -0.05
CA ALA A 57 -7.26 8.30 -0.08
C ALA A 57 -8.10 7.09 0.36
N ILE A 58 -8.77 7.21 1.50
CA ILE A 58 -9.73 6.20 1.97
C ILE A 58 -11.09 6.50 1.35
N ASP A 59 -11.72 5.46 0.80
CA ASP A 59 -13.07 5.53 0.28
C ASP A 59 -14.06 5.12 1.37
N TYR A 60 -14.90 6.06 1.79
CA TYR A 60 -15.87 5.84 2.85
C TYR A 60 -17.25 5.39 2.34
N GLU A 61 -17.46 5.16 1.04
CA GLU A 61 -18.76 4.75 0.50
C GLU A 61 -19.30 3.47 1.16
N GLY A 62 -18.40 2.52 1.49
CA GLY A 62 -18.76 1.27 2.19
C GLY A 62 -18.74 1.35 3.71
N PHE A 63 -18.43 2.51 4.31
CA PHE A 63 -18.28 2.64 5.75
C PHE A 63 -19.58 3.13 6.40
N THR A 64 -19.88 2.59 7.58
CA THR A 64 -21.00 3.00 8.43
C THR A 64 -20.50 3.79 9.63
N ASP A 65 -21.31 4.74 10.10
CA ASP A 65 -20.95 5.62 11.20
C ASP A 65 -21.31 5.01 12.56
N TYR A 66 -20.29 4.84 13.39
CA TYR A 66 -20.42 4.42 14.78
C TYR A 66 -19.89 5.51 15.71
N PHE A 67 -20.39 5.56 16.93
CA PHE A 67 -19.99 6.58 17.90
C PHE A 67 -19.38 5.94 19.13
N LEU A 68 -18.11 6.27 19.40
CA LEU A 68 -17.44 5.92 20.64
C LEU A 68 -17.26 7.18 21.47
N SER A 69 -17.96 7.27 22.60
CA SER A 69 -17.86 8.43 23.50
C SER A 69 -18.07 9.77 22.79
N MET A 70 -19.14 9.86 21.98
CA MET A 70 -19.49 11.04 21.16
C MET A 70 -18.51 11.34 20.00
N LYS A 71 -17.48 10.52 19.78
CA LYS A 71 -16.61 10.62 18.61
C LYS A 71 -17.11 9.70 17.50
N GLU A 72 -17.38 10.29 16.34
CA GLU A 72 -17.73 9.56 15.12
C GLU A 72 -16.54 8.72 14.63
N MET A 73 -16.84 7.50 14.21
CA MET A 73 -15.91 6.51 13.68
C MET A 73 -16.53 5.89 12.43
N LYS A 74 -15.77 5.91 11.33
CA LYS A 74 -16.14 5.21 10.09
C LYS A 74 -15.74 3.75 10.23
N CYS A 75 -16.69 2.81 10.16
CA CYS A 75 -16.43 1.39 10.38
C CYS A 75 -17.04 0.47 9.31
N LEU A 76 -16.40 -0.68 9.11
CA LEU A 76 -16.88 -1.79 8.30
C LEU A 76 -17.43 -2.89 9.21
N GLU A 77 -18.60 -3.40 8.86
CA GLU A 77 -19.26 -4.48 9.61
C GLU A 77 -18.84 -5.85 9.07
N SER A 78 -18.32 -6.69 9.96
CA SER A 78 -17.95 -8.08 9.68
C SER A 78 -18.23 -8.92 10.93
N SER A 79 -17.54 -10.05 11.13
CA SER A 79 -17.56 -10.80 12.40
C SER A 79 -17.15 -9.95 13.59
N GLU A 80 -16.35 -8.90 13.34
CA GLU A 80 -15.95 -7.86 14.27
C GLU A 80 -16.10 -6.49 13.60
N LEU A 81 -16.15 -5.42 14.39
CA LEU A 81 -16.25 -4.05 13.89
C LEU A 81 -14.86 -3.50 13.57
N TRP A 82 -14.59 -3.22 12.30
CA TRP A 82 -13.30 -2.70 11.83
C TRP A 82 -13.42 -1.21 11.52
N CYS A 83 -12.87 -0.36 12.40
CA CYS A 83 -12.99 1.09 12.25
C CYS A 83 -11.70 1.73 11.73
N HIS A 84 -11.83 2.65 10.78
CA HIS A 84 -10.71 3.47 10.33
C HIS A 84 -10.41 4.60 11.33
N LEU A 85 -9.17 4.66 11.78
CA LEU A 85 -8.65 5.72 12.65
C LEU A 85 -7.62 6.55 11.89
N LYS A 86 -7.96 7.81 11.61
CA LYS A 86 -7.01 8.74 11.01
C LYS A 86 -5.84 8.98 11.98
N TYR A 87 -4.62 8.88 11.47
CA TYR A 87 -3.43 9.19 12.22
C TYR A 87 -3.44 10.67 12.67
N PRO A 88 -3.19 10.98 13.95
CA PRO A 88 -3.43 12.32 14.52
C PRO A 88 -2.32 13.34 14.26
N TYR A 89 -1.15 12.90 13.78
CA TYR A 89 0.01 13.76 13.56
C TYR A 89 0.34 13.90 12.08
N GLU A 90 1.00 15.00 11.70
CA GLU A 90 1.52 15.16 10.35
C GLU A 90 2.59 14.11 10.05
N GLN A 91 2.49 13.51 8.87
CA GLN A 91 3.43 12.51 8.39
C GLN A 91 4.20 13.07 7.19
N PRO A 92 5.50 12.76 7.02
CA PRO A 92 6.29 13.26 5.90
C PRO A 92 5.79 12.84 4.52
N ARG A 93 4.96 11.78 4.45
CA ARG A 93 4.40 11.21 3.23
C ARG A 93 5.44 10.94 2.13
N ARG A 94 6.65 10.57 2.53
CA ARG A 94 7.79 10.32 1.64
C ARG A 94 8.51 9.03 2.00
N ILE A 95 8.94 8.31 0.97
CA ILE A 95 9.48 6.96 1.03
C ILE A 95 10.78 6.93 0.25
N SER A 96 11.81 6.25 0.75
CA SER A 96 13.01 5.93 -0.04
C SER A 96 13.50 4.54 0.33
N ALA A 97 14.42 3.98 -0.47
CA ALA A 97 15.01 2.67 -0.18
C ALA A 97 15.68 2.62 1.21
N ASP A 98 16.20 3.75 1.69
CA ASP A 98 16.91 3.86 2.98
C ASP A 98 16.04 4.35 4.13
N ASP A 99 14.81 4.84 3.86
CA ASP A 99 13.91 5.39 4.88
C ASP A 99 12.46 4.90 4.71
N LEU A 100 12.17 3.84 5.45
CA LEU A 100 10.85 3.21 5.56
C LEU A 100 10.20 3.44 6.94
N ARG A 101 10.69 4.38 7.75
CA ARG A 101 10.31 4.53 9.18
C ARG A 101 8.82 4.80 9.46
N TRP A 102 8.04 5.06 8.43
CA TRP A 102 6.59 5.32 8.51
C TRP A 102 5.75 4.12 8.00
N LEU A 103 6.38 3.02 7.58
CA LEU A 103 5.74 1.75 7.18
C LEU A 103 5.72 0.69 8.31
N SER A 104 6.38 0.95 9.45
CA SER A 104 6.47 0.03 10.59
C SER A 104 5.34 0.21 11.59
#